data_AF-A0A8K1FDC2-F1
#
_entry.id   AF-A0A8K1FDC2-F1
#
_cell.length_a   1.000
_cell.length_b   1.000
_cell.length_c   1.000
_cell.angle_alpha   90.00
_cell.angle_beta   90.00
_cell.angle_gamma   90.00
#
_symmetry.space_group_name_H-M   'P 1'
#
loop_
_entity.id
_entity.type
_entity.pdbx_description
1 polymer ?
#
loop_
_entity_poly.entity_id
_entity_poly.type
_entity_poly.pdbx_seq_one_letter_code
_entity_poly.pdbx_strand_id
1 'polypeptide(L)'
;MMFSDTPTTDATAQSKASTSTELGVDGLGTKDTHVAHVRCVDGDDHLRLQLRICNDRKTFFRPVGEKLDKIRNRLQLLASHALASVETGSYDVNATYKDRKREHKRNAAENKKLNMQGNSGAAKIAVRFFADEDEFTAKSTTIGEALMRTTRIVIGNDEYVVLRNQPVVLKIAVMDPVLAGIPIIPLPETEFCHPDECQWRWHRIDADGSESVLSDTRRYVPTSADLGCRFRIECHAPSMHSKFAQESAAEIVTTAVIPGPDRSVFAKRKLAGSSRCSIAEGAFRVMDYNVLYDGYTTTLQAKTALFPYAKPEVMTEMYRMQLVFQEIEENQADIICIQEMGQAIFYSFFEPMMGSMGFHAYYAGKTGTTQEGCAVFIRKSCFDVLDDRIVDLSMAVQYSQDAEMNALLAELPEIAKGIRRIPSIAQVLVLRDRHDPTRRLVLVNTHLFYREDGHMIRLVQTLATVREIERVRASLVSEEAGHVGVLFCGDFNAYPHTAPIDFLLAGSIDEQHPHWQSAPSFVWKRLEGKAQQNESTQVSRGRLAHSLDLESTCGLPAFTNYAATFQATLDYILVSKQELCVRQMFPLFTVEEVCEEVAMPSSKFPSDHLSLIVDVQWK
;
A
#
# COMPACT_ATOMS: atom_id res chain seq x y z
N MET A 1 44.39 -48.95 4.72
CA MET A 1 44.97 -48.08 5.77
C MET A 1 43.78 -47.47 6.50
N MET A 2 43.09 -48.12 7.45
CA MET A 2 43.51 -48.68 8.75
C MET A 2 44.35 -47.71 9.60
N PHE A 3 43.71 -47.11 10.60
CA PHE A 3 43.96 -47.13 12.07
C PHE A 3 43.02 -46.05 12.67
N SER A 4 41.89 -46.35 13.33
CA SER A 4 41.70 -46.83 14.72
C SER A 4 42.64 -46.18 15.73
N ASP A 5 42.09 -45.37 16.65
CA ASP A 5 42.13 -45.66 18.09
C ASP A 5 41.22 -44.70 18.89
N THR A 6 40.39 -45.33 19.72
CA THR A 6 39.66 -44.76 20.86
C THR A 6 40.61 -44.55 22.04
N PRO A 7 40.20 -43.72 23.03
CA PRO A 7 39.82 -44.35 24.29
C PRO A 7 38.58 -43.74 24.96
N THR A 8 37.82 -44.63 25.58
CA THR A 8 36.73 -44.44 26.55
C THR A 8 37.23 -44.06 27.94
N THR A 9 36.56 -43.13 28.62
CA THR A 9 36.24 -43.25 30.06
C THR A 9 35.00 -42.44 30.41
N ASP A 10 34.11 -43.10 31.15
CA ASP A 10 32.85 -42.64 31.76
C ASP A 10 32.97 -41.38 32.63
N ALA A 11 31.92 -40.55 32.58
CA ALA A 11 31.37 -39.87 33.76
C ALA A 11 29.95 -39.35 33.46
N THR A 12 28.97 -40.16 33.85
CA THR A 12 27.55 -39.82 33.96
C THR A 12 27.33 -38.83 35.12
N ALA A 13 26.80 -37.64 34.82
CA ALA A 13 26.29 -36.70 35.83
C ALA A 13 24.78 -36.54 35.68
N GLN A 14 24.03 -37.46 36.31
CA GLN A 14 22.64 -37.25 36.71
C GLN A 14 22.62 -36.25 37.88
N SER A 15 22.11 -35.03 37.67
CA SER A 15 21.74 -34.16 38.79
C SER A 15 20.30 -34.45 39.20
N LYS A 16 20.20 -35.21 40.29
CA LYS A 16 19.02 -35.59 41.03
C LYS A 16 18.17 -34.37 41.42
N ALA A 17 16.86 -34.54 41.28
CA ALA A 17 15.85 -33.81 42.03
C ALA A 17 16.15 -33.91 43.54
N SER A 18 16.39 -32.77 44.18
CA SER A 18 16.42 -32.63 45.62
C SER A 18 15.13 -31.97 46.08
N THR A 19 14.24 -32.80 46.59
CA THR A 19 13.19 -32.42 47.53
C THR A 19 13.83 -31.83 48.79
N SER A 20 13.60 -30.54 49.03
CA SER A 20 13.78 -29.93 50.36
C SER A 20 12.44 -29.34 50.81
N THR A 21 11.85 -30.10 51.73
CA THR A 21 10.78 -29.86 52.68
C THR A 21 10.43 -28.40 52.96
N GLU A 22 9.11 -28.17 52.91
CA GLU A 22 8.36 -27.09 53.55
C GLU A 22 8.82 -26.80 54.97
N LEU A 23 9.02 -25.52 55.27
CA LEU A 23 8.69 -24.90 56.55
C LEU A 23 8.12 -23.52 56.26
N GLY A 24 6.84 -23.35 56.63
CA GLY A 24 6.01 -22.22 56.23
C GLY A 24 6.39 -20.88 56.84
N VAL A 25 5.96 -19.84 56.13
CA VAL A 25 5.39 -18.65 56.75
C VAL A 25 4.05 -18.43 56.06
N ASP A 26 2.99 -18.85 56.74
CA ASP A 26 1.62 -18.49 56.42
C ASP A 26 1.44 -16.97 56.46
N GLY A 27 0.60 -16.48 55.54
CA GLY A 27 -0.22 -15.29 55.76
C GLY A 27 0.33 -13.99 55.20
N LEU A 28 0.06 -13.74 53.91
CA LEU A 28 -0.40 -12.45 53.35
C LEU A 28 -0.71 -12.66 51.86
N GLY A 29 -1.99 -12.53 51.51
CA GLY A 29 -2.53 -12.84 50.19
C GLY A 29 -1.82 -12.12 49.04
N THR A 30 -1.65 -12.84 47.93
CA THR A 30 -1.29 -12.28 46.63
C THR A 30 -2.27 -11.16 46.28
N LYS A 31 -1.84 -9.89 46.37
CA LYS A 31 -2.61 -8.78 45.80
C LYS A 31 -2.72 -9.02 44.29
N ASP A 32 -3.93 -9.26 43.79
CA ASP A 32 -4.21 -9.24 42.36
C ASP A 32 -3.72 -7.90 41.79
N THR A 33 -2.65 -7.92 41.01
CA THR A 33 -2.13 -6.70 40.38
C THR A 33 -2.97 -6.42 39.14
N HIS A 34 -3.67 -5.29 39.12
CA HIS A 34 -4.54 -4.92 38.01
C HIS A 34 -3.73 -4.22 36.90
N VAL A 35 -4.26 -4.24 35.67
CA VAL A 35 -3.63 -3.60 34.51
C VAL A 35 -4.53 -2.50 33.97
N ALA A 36 -3.93 -1.34 33.68
CA ALA A 36 -4.55 -0.26 32.95
C ALA A 36 -3.81 -0.05 31.62
N HIS A 37 -4.53 -0.14 30.50
CA HIS A 37 -3.98 0.08 29.17
C HIS A 37 -4.22 1.53 28.75
N VAL A 38 -3.15 2.22 28.37
CA VAL A 38 -3.20 3.55 27.77
C VAL A 38 -2.80 3.40 26.30
N ARG A 39 -3.67 3.87 25.40
CA ARG A 39 -3.40 3.95 23.97
C ARG A 39 -3.44 5.43 23.56
N CYS A 40 -2.34 5.91 22.99
CA CYS A 40 -2.23 7.24 22.40
C CYS A 40 -1.34 7.15 21.17
N VAL A 41 -1.87 7.44 19.99
CA VAL A 41 -1.06 7.52 18.77
C VAL A 41 -0.52 8.94 18.65
N ASP A 42 0.70 9.10 18.15
CA ASP A 42 1.27 10.43 17.93
C ASP A 42 0.39 11.22 16.96
N GLY A 43 0.01 12.44 17.35
CA GLY A 43 -0.90 13.30 16.59
C GLY A 43 -2.38 13.13 16.92
N ASP A 44 -2.77 12.11 17.71
CA ASP A 44 -4.16 11.98 18.18
C ASP A 44 -4.51 13.11 19.17
N ASP A 45 -5.68 13.70 19.01
CA ASP A 45 -6.24 14.67 19.97
C ASP A 45 -6.93 13.97 21.16
N HIS A 46 -7.10 12.65 21.10
CA HIS A 46 -7.69 11.82 22.14
C HIS A 46 -6.82 10.62 22.49
N LEU A 47 -6.79 10.26 23.77
CA LEU A 47 -6.25 8.99 24.24
C LEU A 47 -7.36 8.06 24.73
N ARG A 48 -7.05 6.77 24.76
CA ARG A 48 -7.90 5.72 25.33
C ARG A 48 -7.26 5.13 26.59
N LEU A 49 -7.93 5.27 27.74
CA LEU A 49 -7.61 4.56 28.97
C LEU A 49 -8.59 3.39 29.15
N GLN A 50 -8.08 2.20 29.42
CA GLN A 50 -8.88 1.01 29.68
C GLN A 50 -8.41 0.28 30.93
N LEU A 51 -9.30 0.01 31.87
CA LEU A 51 -9.02 -0.75 33.09
C LEU A 51 -10.29 -1.44 33.60
N ARG A 52 -10.16 -2.40 34.51
CA ARG A 52 -11.31 -3.05 35.16
C ARG A 52 -11.56 -2.43 36.52
N ILE A 53 -12.80 -2.08 36.84
CA ILE A 53 -13.20 -1.66 38.20
C ILE A 53 -14.22 -2.69 38.68
N CYS A 54 -13.93 -3.41 39.78
CA CYS A 54 -14.74 -4.54 40.26
C CYS A 54 -15.07 -5.54 39.15
N ASN A 55 -14.06 -5.96 38.39
CA ASN A 55 -14.15 -6.86 37.22
C ASN A 55 -14.88 -6.32 35.98
N ASP A 56 -15.57 -5.17 36.07
CA ASP A 56 -16.21 -4.55 34.91
C ASP A 56 -15.22 -3.71 34.09
N ARG A 57 -15.12 -4.00 32.79
CA ARG A 57 -14.19 -3.31 31.88
C ARG A 57 -14.72 -1.91 31.59
N LYS A 58 -13.90 -0.90 31.90
CA LYS A 58 -14.18 0.50 31.59
C LYS A 58 -13.23 0.99 30.51
N THR A 59 -13.76 1.71 29.54
CA THR A 59 -13.00 2.36 28.47
C THR A 59 -13.34 3.85 28.47
N PHE A 60 -12.31 4.69 28.49
CA PHE A 60 -12.43 6.14 28.47
C PHE A 60 -11.70 6.68 27.24
N PHE A 61 -12.42 7.38 26.38
CA PHE A 61 -11.86 8.19 25.31
C PHE A 61 -11.86 9.64 25.78
N ARG A 62 -10.69 10.27 25.83
CA ARG A 62 -10.51 11.57 26.49
C ARG A 62 -9.58 12.47 25.68
N PRO A 63 -9.92 13.76 25.49
CA PRO A 63 -9.02 14.69 24.85
C PRO A 63 -7.69 14.77 25.60
N VAL A 64 -6.56 14.78 24.88
CA VAL A 64 -5.23 14.86 25.49
C VAL A 64 -5.05 16.14 26.31
N GLY A 65 -5.65 17.25 25.85
CA GLY A 65 -5.62 18.55 26.53
C GLY A 65 -6.65 18.73 27.67
N GLU A 66 -7.52 17.76 27.93
CA GLU A 66 -8.44 17.83 29.06
C GLU A 66 -7.67 17.75 30.39
N LYS A 67 -8.14 18.43 31.45
CA LYS A 67 -7.50 18.39 32.77
C LYS A 67 -7.60 17.00 33.40
N LEU A 68 -6.52 16.53 34.02
CA LEU A 68 -6.44 15.22 34.70
C LEU A 68 -7.55 15.01 35.74
N ASP A 69 -8.00 16.08 36.42
CA ASP A 69 -9.08 16.01 37.40
C ASP A 69 -10.39 15.45 36.83
N LYS A 70 -10.65 15.62 35.54
CA LYS A 70 -11.89 15.14 34.91
C LYS A 70 -11.95 13.62 34.90
N ILE A 71 -10.85 12.95 34.50
CA ILE A 71 -10.79 11.48 34.52
C ILE A 71 -10.66 10.95 35.94
N ARG A 72 -9.93 11.65 36.82
CA ARG A 72 -9.84 11.34 38.26
C ARG A 72 -11.22 11.28 38.92
N ASN A 73 -12.02 12.32 38.75
CA ASN A 73 -13.38 12.41 39.29
C ASN A 73 -14.30 11.32 38.71
N ARG A 74 -14.14 10.99 37.42
CA ARG A 74 -14.95 9.95 36.78
C ARG A 74 -14.62 8.55 37.32
N LEU A 75 -13.35 8.24 37.49
CA LEU A 75 -12.89 6.97 38.07
C LEU A 75 -13.35 6.85 39.53
N GLN A 76 -13.24 7.93 40.31
CA GLN A 76 -13.72 7.98 41.68
C GLN A 76 -15.21 7.65 41.76
N LEU A 77 -16.03 8.29 40.92
CA LEU A 77 -17.48 8.02 40.88
C LEU A 77 -17.77 6.56 40.54
N LEU A 78 -17.10 6.00 39.53
CA LEU A 78 -17.31 4.62 39.10
C LEU A 78 -16.89 3.61 40.19
N ALA A 79 -15.76 3.84 40.85
CA ALA A 79 -15.31 3.00 41.96
C ALA A 79 -16.28 3.08 43.15
N SER A 80 -16.78 4.27 43.48
CA SER A 80 -17.73 4.46 44.60
C SER A 80 -19.05 3.75 44.34
N HIS A 81 -19.55 3.81 43.10
CA HIS A 81 -20.76 3.08 42.72
C HIS A 81 -20.54 1.57 42.74
N ALA A 82 -19.39 1.09 42.25
CA ALA A 82 -19.08 -0.32 42.20
C ALA A 82 -18.98 -0.95 43.60
N LEU A 83 -18.32 -0.28 44.55
CA LEU A 83 -18.26 -0.74 45.94
C LEU A 83 -19.64 -0.79 46.60
N ALA A 84 -20.47 0.24 46.42
CA ALA A 84 -21.83 0.25 46.96
C ALA A 84 -22.70 -0.90 46.40
N SER A 85 -22.50 -1.28 45.14
CA SER A 85 -23.21 -2.41 44.51
C SER A 85 -22.73 -3.79 44.97
N VAL A 86 -21.47 -3.91 45.39
CA VAL A 86 -20.91 -5.14 45.98
C VAL A 86 -21.43 -5.32 47.41
N GLU A 87 -21.47 -4.23 48.21
CA GLU A 87 -21.95 -4.25 49.60
C GLU A 87 -23.46 -4.54 49.71
N THR A 88 -24.24 -4.18 48.69
CA THR A 88 -25.71 -4.39 48.66
C THR A 88 -26.14 -5.71 48.01
N GLY A 89 -25.18 -6.54 47.56
CA GLY A 89 -25.46 -7.85 46.95
C GLY A 89 -26.19 -7.78 45.59
N SER A 90 -26.21 -6.63 44.92
CA SER A 90 -26.97 -6.44 43.67
C SER A 90 -26.16 -6.70 42.39
N TYR A 91 -24.97 -7.28 42.49
CA TYR A 91 -24.07 -7.48 41.35
C TYR A 91 -24.40 -8.79 40.60
N ASP A 92 -25.34 -8.72 39.65
CA ASP A 92 -25.61 -9.83 38.73
C ASP A 92 -24.70 -9.75 37.49
N VAL A 93 -23.76 -10.69 37.41
CA VAL A 93 -22.75 -10.78 36.34
C VAL A 93 -23.37 -11.14 34.99
N ASN A 94 -24.62 -11.65 34.96
CA ASN A 94 -25.31 -12.14 33.77
C ASN A 94 -26.36 -11.17 33.17
N ALA A 95 -26.55 -9.97 33.73
CA ALA A 95 -27.58 -9.04 33.25
C ALA A 95 -27.29 -8.51 31.84
N THR A 96 -28.28 -8.57 30.93
CA THR A 96 -28.10 -8.15 29.53
C THR A 96 -27.99 -6.62 29.38
N TYR A 97 -27.43 -6.14 28.26
CA TYR A 97 -27.25 -4.70 27.99
C TYR A 97 -28.57 -3.87 28.09
N LYS A 98 -29.71 -4.49 27.77
CA LYS A 98 -31.03 -3.84 27.85
C LYS A 98 -31.51 -3.67 29.30
N ASP A 99 -31.19 -4.61 30.17
CA ASP A 99 -31.55 -4.57 31.60
C ASP A 99 -30.74 -3.47 32.30
N ARG A 100 -29.43 -3.41 32.03
CA ARG A 100 -28.54 -2.36 32.55
C ARG A 100 -28.97 -0.95 32.12
N LYS A 101 -29.48 -0.77 30.89
CA LYS A 101 -29.95 0.54 30.40
C LYS A 101 -31.24 1.03 31.08
N ARG A 102 -32.14 0.10 31.44
CA ARG A 102 -33.38 0.42 32.19
C ARG A 102 -33.08 0.76 33.64
N GLU A 103 -32.18 0.01 34.26
CA GLU A 103 -31.70 0.26 35.62
C GLU A 103 -30.90 1.58 35.71
N HIS A 104 -30.07 1.89 34.71
CA HIS A 104 -29.34 3.15 34.64
C HIS A 104 -30.26 4.38 34.52
N LYS A 105 -31.36 4.27 33.76
CA LYS A 105 -32.39 5.33 33.69
C LYS A 105 -33.13 5.52 35.02
N ARG A 106 -33.36 4.42 35.76
CA ARG A 106 -34.03 4.43 37.07
C ARG A 106 -33.11 5.00 38.16
N ASN A 107 -31.85 4.60 38.20
CA ASN A 107 -30.83 5.09 39.14
C ASN A 107 -30.42 6.55 38.82
N ALA A 108 -30.50 7.00 37.57
CA ALA A 108 -30.30 8.41 37.20
C ALA A 108 -31.45 9.30 37.70
N ALA A 109 -32.68 8.79 37.75
CA ALA A 109 -33.83 9.51 38.31
C ALA A 109 -33.76 9.57 39.86
N GLU A 110 -33.31 8.50 40.51
CA GLU A 110 -33.08 8.48 41.98
C GLU A 110 -31.89 9.34 42.41
N ASN A 111 -30.77 9.32 41.68
CA ASN A 111 -29.62 10.19 41.98
C ASN A 111 -29.93 11.68 41.81
N LYS A 112 -30.87 12.03 40.92
CA LYS A 112 -31.36 13.41 40.77
C LYS A 112 -32.20 13.86 41.97
N LYS A 113 -32.83 12.92 42.70
CA LYS A 113 -33.53 13.17 43.96
C LYS A 113 -32.59 13.22 45.16
N LEU A 114 -31.57 12.35 45.21
CA LEU A 114 -30.57 12.33 46.29
C LEU A 114 -29.66 13.58 46.30
N ASN A 115 -29.40 14.20 45.13
CA ASN A 115 -28.63 15.46 45.07
C ASN A 115 -29.36 16.70 45.62
N MET A 116 -30.66 16.61 45.94
CA MET A 116 -31.42 17.71 46.59
C MET A 116 -31.49 17.59 48.11
N GLN A 117 -31.03 16.49 48.71
CA GLN A 117 -30.95 16.33 50.17
C GLN A 117 -29.49 16.13 50.57
N GLY A 118 -28.94 17.15 51.22
CA GLY A 118 -27.56 17.16 51.65
C GLY A 118 -27.22 16.02 52.60
N ASN A 119 -26.13 15.33 52.25
CA ASN A 119 -25.15 14.67 53.11
C ASN A 119 -25.43 13.23 53.58
N SER A 120 -24.55 12.31 53.16
CA SER A 120 -23.91 11.37 54.08
C SER A 120 -22.47 11.10 53.61
N GLY A 121 -21.52 11.20 54.54
CA GLY A 121 -20.09 11.09 54.29
C GLY A 121 -19.66 9.66 54.03
N ALA A 122 -19.85 9.17 52.80
CA ALA A 122 -19.12 8.01 52.31
C ALA A 122 -17.65 8.41 52.06
N ALA A 123 -16.70 7.62 52.55
CA ALA A 123 -15.28 7.87 52.33
C ALA A 123 -15.00 8.01 50.83
N LYS A 124 -14.57 9.20 50.40
CA LYS A 124 -14.23 9.47 49.00
C LYS A 124 -13.06 8.57 48.60
N ILE A 125 -13.31 7.64 47.67
CA ILE A 125 -12.26 6.77 47.13
C ILE A 125 -11.22 7.65 46.45
N ALA A 126 -9.98 7.58 46.90
CA ALA A 126 -8.88 8.34 46.31
C ALA A 126 -8.51 7.75 44.95
N VAL A 127 -8.30 8.61 43.95
CA VAL A 127 -7.76 8.22 42.64
C VAL A 127 -6.49 9.01 42.36
N ARG A 128 -5.37 8.30 42.24
CA ARG A 128 -4.03 8.88 42.13
C ARG A 128 -3.30 8.30 40.92
N PHE A 129 -2.50 9.14 40.28
CA PHE A 129 -1.71 8.79 39.10
C PHE A 129 -0.25 9.08 39.43
N PHE A 130 0.64 8.13 39.17
CA PHE A 130 2.05 8.22 39.53
C PHE A 130 2.94 8.07 38.31
N ALA A 131 3.96 8.93 38.19
CA ALA A 131 5.16 8.65 37.42
C ALA A 131 6.21 8.14 38.40
N ASP A 132 6.37 6.82 38.43
CA ASP A 132 7.18 6.10 39.43
C ASP A 132 6.67 6.37 40.85
N GLU A 133 7.41 7.13 41.66
CA GLU A 133 7.00 7.50 43.02
C GLU A 133 6.30 8.88 43.09
N ASP A 134 6.38 9.67 42.02
CA ASP A 134 5.85 11.04 42.00
C ASP A 134 4.38 11.07 41.58
N GLU A 135 3.52 11.56 42.48
CA GLU A 135 2.09 11.75 42.19
C GLU A 135 1.83 13.02 41.34
N PHE A 136 1.01 12.89 40.30
CA PHE A 136 0.51 14.03 39.52
C PHE A 136 -0.49 14.87 40.32
N THR A 137 -0.01 15.88 41.03
CA THR A 137 -0.83 16.74 41.92
C THR A 137 -1.14 18.13 41.35
N ALA A 138 -0.44 18.56 40.30
CA ALA A 138 -0.62 19.89 39.73
C ALA A 138 -1.99 20.06 39.03
N LYS A 139 -2.72 21.12 39.37
CA LYS A 139 -4.07 21.41 38.84
C LYS A 139 -4.11 21.76 37.35
N SER A 140 -2.97 22.12 36.78
CA SER A 140 -2.80 22.42 35.36
C SER A 140 -2.54 21.18 34.51
N THR A 141 -2.15 20.05 35.13
CA THR A 141 -1.77 18.83 34.41
C THR A 141 -2.92 18.32 33.55
N THR A 142 -2.60 18.06 32.28
CA THR A 142 -3.54 17.47 31.32
C THR A 142 -3.52 15.95 31.37
N ILE A 143 -4.54 15.30 30.81
CA ILE A 143 -4.63 13.84 30.74
C ILE A 143 -3.49 13.30 29.87
N GLY A 144 -3.16 13.94 28.74
CA GLY A 144 -2.07 13.54 27.85
C GLY A 144 -0.71 13.56 28.55
N GLU A 145 -0.38 14.69 29.20
CA GLU A 145 0.87 14.83 29.97
C GLU A 145 1.00 13.77 31.07
N ALA A 146 -0.09 13.51 31.80
CA ALA A 146 -0.07 12.57 32.91
C ALA A 146 0.00 11.12 32.43
N LEU A 147 -0.93 10.67 31.59
CA LEU A 147 -1.09 9.24 31.25
C LEU A 147 0.05 8.71 30.38
N MET A 148 0.70 9.55 29.58
CA MET A 148 1.90 9.15 28.84
C MET A 148 3.11 8.93 29.73
N ARG A 149 3.10 9.46 30.96
CA ARG A 149 4.16 9.29 31.96
C ARG A 149 3.75 8.39 33.13
N THR A 150 2.45 8.17 33.32
CA THR A 150 1.91 7.41 34.45
C THR A 150 2.33 5.95 34.34
N THR A 151 3.12 5.47 35.29
CA THR A 151 3.49 4.05 35.40
C THR A 151 2.52 3.27 36.28
N ARG A 152 1.82 3.97 37.19
CA ARG A 152 0.88 3.37 38.14
C ARG A 152 -0.34 4.23 38.43
N ILE A 153 -1.51 3.61 38.53
CA ILE A 153 -2.76 4.25 38.96
C ILE A 153 -3.23 3.56 40.23
N VAL A 154 -3.65 4.33 41.22
CA VAL A 154 -4.25 3.81 42.47
C VAL A 154 -5.69 4.28 42.57
N ILE A 155 -6.62 3.34 42.73
CA ILE A 155 -8.06 3.62 42.90
C ILE A 155 -8.49 2.94 44.21
N GLY A 156 -8.62 3.72 45.28
CA GLY A 156 -8.88 3.17 46.61
C GLY A 156 -7.73 2.30 47.10
N ASN A 157 -8.00 1.00 47.28
CA ASN A 157 -7.01 -0.01 47.66
C ASN A 157 -6.43 -0.76 46.46
N ASP A 158 -7.00 -0.58 45.27
CA ASP A 158 -6.60 -1.28 44.07
C ASP A 158 -5.46 -0.52 43.37
N GLU A 159 -4.45 -1.28 42.97
CA GLU A 159 -3.28 -0.77 42.27
C GLU A 159 -3.23 -1.33 40.84
N TYR A 160 -3.02 -0.42 39.89
CA TYR A 160 -2.97 -0.73 38.46
C TYR A 160 -1.60 -0.38 37.90
N VAL A 161 -0.95 -1.36 37.29
CA VAL A 161 0.22 -1.13 36.44
C VAL A 161 -0.26 -0.59 35.09
N VAL A 162 0.39 0.46 34.60
CA VAL A 162 0.02 1.07 33.33
C VAL A 162 0.87 0.51 32.19
N LEU A 163 0.21 -0.10 31.21
CA LEU A 163 0.82 -0.49 29.93
C LEU A 163 0.45 0.55 28.88
N ARG A 164 1.45 1.27 28.34
CA ARG A 164 1.27 2.32 27.34
C ARG A 164 1.64 1.78 25.98
N ASN A 165 0.78 2.00 24.98
CA ASN A 165 1.09 1.70 23.58
C ASN A 165 1.67 0.30 23.41
N GLN A 166 1.02 -0.68 24.06
CA GLN A 166 1.43 -2.08 23.97
C GLN A 166 1.35 -2.51 22.49
N PRO A 167 2.39 -3.20 21.95
CA PRO A 167 2.32 -3.83 20.64
C PRO A 167 1.14 -4.79 20.53
N VAL A 168 0.34 -4.65 19.48
CA VAL A 168 -0.85 -5.47 19.25
C VAL A 168 -0.95 -5.85 17.78
N VAL A 169 -1.25 -7.13 17.52
CA VAL A 169 -1.74 -7.59 16.22
C VAL A 169 -3.27 -7.65 16.29
N LEU A 170 -3.93 -6.85 15.45
CA LEU A 170 -5.40 -6.73 15.42
C LEU A 170 -6.04 -7.83 14.57
N LYS A 171 -5.47 -8.10 13.39
CA LYS A 171 -5.92 -9.14 12.46
C LYS A 171 -4.81 -9.49 11.47
N ILE A 172 -5.00 -10.58 10.73
CA ILE A 172 -4.13 -10.97 9.60
C ILE A 172 -5.02 -11.17 8.38
N ALA A 173 -4.54 -10.72 7.23
CA ALA A 173 -5.10 -11.06 5.93
C ALA A 173 -4.06 -11.83 5.10
N VAL A 174 -4.55 -12.66 4.19
CA VAL A 174 -3.77 -13.34 3.15
C VAL A 174 -4.50 -13.18 1.83
N MET A 175 -3.76 -13.22 0.73
CA MET A 175 -4.35 -13.24 -0.60
C MET A 175 -4.93 -14.62 -0.90
N ASP A 176 -6.09 -14.62 -1.55
CA ASP A 176 -6.83 -15.78 -1.99
C ASP A 176 -7.10 -15.63 -3.51
N PRO A 177 -6.85 -16.64 -4.35
CA PRO A 177 -6.45 -18.02 -4.03
C PRO A 177 -5.00 -18.16 -3.59
N VAL A 178 -4.71 -19.23 -2.85
CA VAL A 178 -3.35 -19.70 -2.57
C VAL A 178 -2.86 -20.60 -3.69
N LEU A 179 -1.79 -20.18 -4.37
CA LEU A 179 -1.27 -20.83 -5.57
C LEU A 179 0.10 -21.49 -5.30
N ALA A 180 0.28 -22.73 -5.75
CA ALA A 180 1.60 -23.37 -5.73
C ALA A 180 2.62 -22.57 -6.58
N GLY A 181 3.80 -22.31 -6.03
CA GLY A 181 4.87 -21.53 -6.67
C GLY A 181 4.73 -20.02 -6.50
N ILE A 182 3.65 -19.53 -5.90
CA ILE A 182 3.39 -18.11 -5.63
C ILE A 182 3.53 -17.87 -4.12
N PRO A 183 4.29 -16.86 -3.68
CA PRO A 183 4.51 -16.62 -2.26
C PRO A 183 3.24 -16.19 -1.53
N ILE A 184 2.96 -16.83 -0.40
CA ILE A 184 2.02 -16.32 0.60
C ILE A 184 2.78 -15.36 1.50
N ILE A 185 2.32 -14.11 1.53
CA ILE A 185 2.87 -13.08 2.40
C ILE A 185 1.70 -12.49 3.21
N PRO A 186 1.57 -12.86 4.49
CA PRO A 186 0.49 -12.35 5.32
C PRO A 186 0.65 -10.87 5.60
N LEU A 187 -0.48 -10.18 5.67
CA LEU A 187 -0.62 -8.75 5.91
C LEU A 187 -1.26 -8.56 7.29
N PRO A 188 -0.45 -8.38 8.35
CA PRO A 188 -1.00 -8.11 9.67
C PRO A 188 -1.39 -6.64 9.79
N GLU A 189 -2.54 -6.38 10.42
CA GLU A 189 -2.88 -5.04 10.92
C GLU A 189 -2.34 -4.93 12.34
N THR A 190 -1.39 -4.02 12.56
CA THR A 190 -0.69 -3.87 13.85
C THR A 190 -0.89 -2.48 14.44
N GLU A 191 -0.82 -2.39 15.77
CA GLU A 191 -0.66 -1.12 16.50
C GLU A 191 0.62 -1.17 17.34
N PHE A 192 1.39 -0.08 17.34
CA PHE A 192 2.59 0.10 18.16
C PHE A 192 3.70 -0.94 17.93
N CYS A 193 3.68 -1.61 16.79
CA CYS A 193 4.80 -2.38 16.24
C CYS A 193 4.73 -2.41 14.72
N HIS A 194 5.88 -2.63 14.10
CA HIS A 194 6.00 -2.91 12.68
C HIS A 194 5.76 -4.41 12.41
N PRO A 195 5.16 -4.79 11.26
CA PRO A 195 5.03 -6.19 10.85
C PRO A 195 6.33 -6.99 10.84
N ASP A 196 7.48 -6.33 10.64
CA ASP A 196 8.82 -6.97 10.66
C ASP A 196 9.32 -7.31 12.07
N GLU A 197 8.73 -6.72 13.11
CA GLU A 197 9.04 -7.03 14.51
C GLU A 197 8.21 -8.22 15.04
N CYS A 198 7.22 -8.65 14.26
CA CYS A 198 6.33 -9.74 14.65
C CYS A 198 6.97 -11.11 14.42
N GLN A 199 6.60 -12.07 15.27
CA GLN A 199 7.01 -13.46 15.16
C GLN A 199 5.93 -14.27 14.46
N TRP A 200 6.33 -15.21 13.61
CA TRP A 200 5.40 -16.00 12.80
C TRP A 200 5.43 -17.46 13.22
N ARG A 201 4.28 -18.13 13.14
CA ARG A 201 4.19 -19.59 13.24
C ARG A 201 3.26 -20.10 12.17
N TRP A 202 3.74 -21.08 11.40
CA TRP A 202 2.99 -21.72 10.34
C TRP A 202 2.75 -23.18 10.70
N HIS A 203 1.51 -23.59 10.52
CA HIS A 203 1.11 -24.98 10.58
C HIS A 203 0.50 -25.38 9.24
N ARG A 204 1.00 -26.47 8.65
CA ARG A 204 0.37 -27.10 7.50
C ARG A 204 -0.76 -28.00 7.99
N ILE A 205 -1.93 -27.83 7.41
CA ILE A 205 -3.12 -28.66 7.62
C ILE A 205 -3.31 -29.51 6.36
N ASP A 206 -3.11 -30.82 6.49
CA ASP A 206 -3.29 -31.78 5.42
C ASP A 206 -4.76 -31.99 5.06
N ALA A 207 -5.02 -32.65 3.92
CA ALA A 207 -6.37 -32.93 3.45
C ALA A 207 -7.19 -33.82 4.42
N ASP A 208 -6.51 -34.64 5.23
CA ASP A 208 -7.13 -35.45 6.28
C ASP A 208 -7.35 -34.68 7.60
N GLY A 209 -6.91 -33.41 7.65
CA GLY A 209 -7.00 -32.54 8.81
C GLY A 209 -5.86 -32.67 9.81
N SER A 210 -4.86 -33.53 9.54
CA SER A 210 -3.65 -33.58 10.37
C SER A 210 -2.84 -32.29 10.24
N GLU A 211 -2.19 -31.89 11.34
CA GLU A 211 -1.53 -30.59 11.44
C GLU A 211 -0.06 -30.77 11.83
N SER A 212 0.84 -30.08 11.12
CA SER A 212 2.29 -30.14 11.35
C SER A 212 2.92 -28.76 11.32
N VAL A 213 3.95 -28.54 12.15
CA VAL A 213 4.72 -27.28 12.15
C VAL A 213 5.49 -27.17 10.84
N LEU A 214 5.40 -26.02 10.18
CA LEU A 214 5.93 -25.81 8.84
C LEU A 214 7.08 -24.79 8.81
N SER A 215 6.87 -23.60 9.34
CA SER A 215 7.81 -22.47 9.24
C SER A 215 7.56 -21.42 10.33
N ASP A 216 8.55 -20.57 10.59
CA ASP A 216 8.50 -19.40 11.47
C ASP A 216 8.82 -18.08 10.73
N THR A 217 8.94 -18.13 9.41
CA THR A 217 9.26 -16.97 8.57
C THR A 217 8.00 -16.19 8.18
N ARG A 218 8.13 -14.89 7.87
CA ARG A 218 7.02 -14.05 7.38
C ARG A 218 6.43 -14.51 6.03
N ARG A 219 7.12 -15.38 5.28
CA ARG A 219 6.76 -15.78 3.92
C ARG A 219 6.84 -17.29 3.77
N TYR A 220 5.92 -17.88 3.03
CA TYR A 220 6.02 -19.27 2.60
C TYR A 220 5.69 -19.37 1.10
N VAL A 221 6.40 -20.22 0.36
CA VAL A 221 6.12 -20.48 -1.06
C VAL A 221 5.59 -21.92 -1.16
N PRO A 222 4.28 -22.12 -1.35
CA PRO A 222 3.71 -23.45 -1.48
C PRO A 222 4.29 -24.17 -2.69
N THR A 223 4.42 -25.49 -2.58
CA THR A 223 4.95 -26.34 -3.65
C THR A 223 3.85 -27.28 -4.16
N SER A 224 4.16 -28.06 -5.20
CA SER A 224 3.25 -29.12 -5.66
C SER A 224 2.94 -30.17 -4.58
N ALA A 225 3.80 -30.32 -3.56
CA ALA A 225 3.56 -31.23 -2.44
C ALA A 225 2.51 -30.69 -1.45
N ASP A 226 2.19 -29.40 -1.52
CA ASP A 226 1.21 -28.75 -0.64
C ASP A 226 -0.19 -28.68 -1.27
N LEU A 227 -0.38 -29.20 -2.49
CA LEU A 227 -1.69 -29.16 -3.17
C LEU A 227 -2.79 -29.79 -2.32
N GLY A 228 -3.90 -29.06 -2.17
CA GLY A 228 -5.02 -29.44 -1.31
C GLY A 228 -4.83 -29.18 0.19
N CYS A 229 -3.60 -28.87 0.64
CA CYS A 229 -3.33 -28.50 2.03
C CYS A 229 -3.78 -27.06 2.30
N ARG A 230 -3.98 -26.72 3.58
CA ARG A 230 -4.21 -25.35 4.06
C ARG A 230 -3.10 -24.95 5.02
N PHE A 231 -2.95 -23.66 5.29
CA PHE A 231 -2.00 -23.17 6.28
C PHE A 231 -2.72 -22.41 7.38
N ARG A 232 -2.51 -22.79 8.64
CA ARG A 232 -2.80 -21.91 9.79
C ARG A 232 -1.58 -21.05 10.04
N ILE A 233 -1.78 -19.74 10.02
CA ILE A 233 -0.73 -18.74 10.10
C ILE A 233 -1.02 -17.89 11.33
N GLU A 234 -0.09 -17.85 12.26
CA GLU A 234 -0.16 -17.02 13.45
C GLU A 234 0.88 -15.90 13.36
N CYS A 235 0.47 -14.68 13.70
CA CYS A 235 1.34 -13.52 13.84
C CYS A 235 1.27 -13.05 15.29
N HIS A 236 2.42 -13.02 15.94
CA HIS A 236 2.58 -12.64 17.35
C HIS A 236 3.30 -11.29 17.43
N ALA A 237 2.69 -10.33 18.13
CA ALA A 237 3.30 -9.03 18.40
C ALA A 237 4.61 -9.20 19.19
N PRO A 238 5.59 -8.29 19.04
CA PRO A 238 6.79 -8.32 19.85
C PRO A 238 6.45 -8.22 21.34
N SER A 239 7.14 -9.02 22.17
CA SER A 239 6.93 -9.04 23.61
C SER A 239 7.30 -7.69 24.23
N MET A 240 6.41 -7.13 25.03
CA MET A 240 6.72 -5.96 25.85
C MET A 240 7.51 -6.39 27.09
N HIS A 241 8.53 -5.62 27.48
CA HIS A 241 9.30 -5.84 28.72
C HIS A 241 8.50 -5.50 29.98
N SER A 242 7.37 -6.18 30.18
CA SER A 242 6.54 -6.11 31.37
C SER A 242 5.90 -7.47 31.60
N LYS A 243 6.08 -8.04 32.79
CA LYS A 243 5.45 -9.31 33.19
C LYS A 243 3.91 -9.24 33.22
N PHE A 244 3.34 -8.05 33.12
CA PHE A 244 1.91 -7.80 33.09
C PHE A 244 1.35 -7.66 31.66
N ALA A 245 2.23 -7.55 30.65
CA ALA A 245 1.82 -7.51 29.26
C ALA A 245 1.35 -8.90 28.83
N GLN A 246 0.17 -8.94 28.21
CA GLN A 246 -0.35 -10.16 27.60
C GLN A 246 0.22 -10.31 26.20
N GLU A 247 0.47 -11.54 25.77
CA GLU A 247 0.79 -11.82 24.38
C GLU A 247 -0.38 -11.37 23.50
N SER A 248 -0.06 -10.72 22.38
CA SER A 248 -1.04 -10.36 21.36
C SER A 248 -0.70 -11.13 20.10
N ALA A 249 -1.68 -11.90 19.63
CA ALA A 249 -1.57 -12.63 18.38
C ALA A 249 -2.88 -12.61 17.62
N ALA A 250 -2.78 -12.76 16.31
CA ALA A 250 -3.90 -13.08 15.45
C ALA A 250 -3.55 -14.33 14.65
N GLU A 251 -4.56 -14.99 14.12
CA GLU A 251 -4.39 -16.15 13.26
C GLU A 251 -5.34 -16.12 12.07
N ILE A 252 -4.97 -16.83 11.01
CA ILE A 252 -5.81 -17.07 9.84
C ILE A 252 -5.53 -18.45 9.27
N VAL A 253 -6.56 -19.10 8.71
CA VAL A 253 -6.41 -20.33 7.94
C VAL A 253 -6.66 -20.02 6.47
N THR A 254 -5.73 -20.40 5.60
CA THR A 254 -5.84 -20.17 4.16
C THR A 254 -6.91 -21.08 3.52
N THR A 255 -7.31 -20.75 2.30
CA THR A 255 -7.92 -21.72 1.39
C THR A 255 -6.91 -22.82 1.03
N ALA A 256 -7.42 -23.91 0.45
CA ALA A 256 -6.58 -25.02 0.02
C ALA A 256 -5.67 -24.58 -1.14
N VAL A 257 -4.40 -25.00 -1.11
CA VAL A 257 -3.46 -24.71 -2.20
C VAL A 257 -3.97 -25.33 -3.49
N ILE A 258 -4.11 -24.51 -4.53
CA ILE A 258 -4.45 -24.95 -5.88
C ILE A 258 -3.22 -24.87 -6.80
N PRO A 259 -3.24 -25.52 -7.97
CA PRO A 259 -2.16 -25.39 -8.94
C PRO A 259 -1.92 -23.93 -9.31
N GLY A 260 -0.68 -23.47 -9.19
CA GLY A 260 -0.27 -22.16 -9.71
C GLY A 260 0.14 -22.24 -11.18
N PRO A 261 0.36 -21.07 -11.82
CA PRO A 261 0.71 -21.00 -13.23
C PRO A 261 2.14 -21.48 -13.50
N ASP A 262 2.36 -22.06 -14.67
CA ASP A 262 3.72 -22.29 -15.17
C ASP A 262 4.35 -20.97 -15.62
N ARG A 263 5.29 -20.46 -14.82
CA ARG A 263 6.03 -19.22 -15.08
C ARG A 263 7.38 -19.45 -15.78
N SER A 264 7.60 -20.63 -16.38
CA SER A 264 8.85 -20.94 -17.11
C SER A 264 9.18 -19.91 -18.20
N VAL A 265 8.17 -19.31 -18.84
CA VAL A 265 8.34 -18.25 -19.85
C VAL A 265 9.06 -17.00 -19.29
N PHE A 266 8.94 -16.72 -17.99
CA PHE A 266 9.61 -15.59 -17.33
C PHE A 266 11.06 -15.88 -16.94
N ALA A 267 11.58 -17.09 -17.17
CA ALA A 267 12.90 -17.50 -16.67
C ALA A 267 14.04 -16.59 -17.15
N LYS A 268 14.00 -16.12 -18.40
CA LYS A 268 15.01 -15.19 -18.94
C LYS A 268 14.98 -13.83 -18.23
N ARG A 269 13.77 -13.31 -17.96
CA ARG A 269 13.58 -12.05 -17.21
C ARG A 269 14.04 -12.21 -15.77
N LYS A 270 13.70 -13.30 -15.10
CA LYS A 270 14.16 -13.62 -13.74
C LYS A 270 15.68 -13.72 -13.64
N LEU A 271 16.33 -14.33 -14.63
CA LEU A 271 17.79 -14.39 -14.70
C LEU A 271 18.42 -12.99 -14.85
N ALA A 272 17.87 -12.15 -15.72
CA ALA A 272 18.27 -10.74 -15.85
C ALA A 272 17.98 -9.92 -14.58
N GLY A 273 16.89 -10.24 -13.87
CA GLY A 273 16.54 -9.67 -12.57
C GLY A 273 17.63 -9.91 -11.52
N SER A 274 18.13 -11.14 -11.48
CA SER A 274 19.10 -11.63 -10.51
C SER A 274 20.48 -10.97 -10.60
N SER A 275 20.81 -10.32 -11.72
CA SER A 275 22.08 -9.63 -11.93
C SER A 275 22.13 -8.21 -11.32
N ARG A 276 21.12 -7.80 -10.54
CA ARG A 276 21.02 -6.46 -9.92
C ARG A 276 22.32 -5.98 -9.24
N CYS A 277 23.02 -6.86 -8.50
CA CYS A 277 24.28 -6.51 -7.82
C CYS A 277 25.46 -6.19 -8.78
N SER A 278 25.27 -6.37 -10.09
CA SER A 278 26.25 -6.05 -11.14
C SER A 278 25.89 -4.81 -11.97
N ILE A 279 24.80 -4.12 -11.62
CA ILE A 279 24.47 -2.81 -12.16
C ILE A 279 25.62 -1.87 -11.78
N ALA A 280 26.30 -1.28 -12.78
CA ALA A 280 27.48 -0.45 -12.48
C ALA A 280 27.06 0.84 -11.77
N GLU A 281 28.06 1.50 -11.21
CA GLU A 281 27.93 2.81 -10.59
C GLU A 281 27.18 3.78 -11.52
N GLY A 282 26.12 4.40 -11.01
CA GLY A 282 25.27 5.31 -11.78
C GLY A 282 24.24 4.65 -12.72
N ALA A 283 23.99 3.35 -12.62
CA ALA A 283 22.89 2.70 -13.31
C ALA A 283 21.75 2.31 -12.36
N PHE A 284 20.53 2.27 -12.89
CA PHE A 284 19.31 1.93 -12.16
C PHE A 284 18.33 1.22 -13.09
N ARG A 285 17.46 0.39 -12.51
CA ARG A 285 16.47 -0.38 -13.27
C ARG A 285 15.09 0.25 -13.22
N VAL A 286 14.46 0.38 -14.37
CA VAL A 286 13.10 0.92 -14.54
C VAL A 286 12.15 -0.18 -15.01
N MET A 287 10.95 -0.22 -14.44
CA MET A 287 9.82 -1.01 -14.90
C MET A 287 8.62 -0.10 -15.18
N ASP A 288 7.94 -0.32 -16.30
CA ASP A 288 6.68 0.33 -16.64
C ASP A 288 5.62 -0.75 -16.95
N TYR A 289 4.43 -0.65 -16.37
CA TYR A 289 3.43 -1.70 -16.49
C TYR A 289 1.98 -1.23 -16.28
N ASN A 290 1.13 -1.34 -17.30
CA ASN A 290 -0.32 -1.29 -17.13
C ASN A 290 -0.83 -2.64 -16.59
N VAL A 291 -1.44 -2.65 -15.40
CA VAL A 291 -1.79 -3.89 -14.68
C VAL A 291 -3.24 -4.34 -14.83
N LEU A 292 -4.01 -3.71 -15.72
CA LEU A 292 -5.42 -3.99 -15.99
C LEU A 292 -6.31 -3.86 -14.75
N TYR A 293 -7.00 -2.74 -14.62
CA TYR A 293 -7.86 -2.45 -13.48
C TYR A 293 -9.03 -3.44 -13.41
N ASP A 294 -9.31 -3.95 -12.20
CA ASP A 294 -10.34 -4.98 -12.02
C ASP A 294 -11.74 -4.54 -12.48
N GLY A 295 -12.06 -3.26 -12.32
CA GLY A 295 -13.33 -2.69 -12.81
C GLY A 295 -13.53 -2.83 -14.32
N TYR A 296 -12.46 -2.99 -15.10
CA TYR A 296 -12.54 -3.22 -16.55
C TYR A 296 -12.67 -4.70 -16.92
N THR A 297 -12.41 -5.62 -16.00
CA THR A 297 -12.52 -7.07 -16.24
C THR A 297 -13.90 -7.63 -15.88
N THR A 298 -14.61 -6.97 -14.98
CA THR A 298 -15.83 -7.52 -14.35
C THR A 298 -17.12 -7.24 -15.13
N THR A 299 -17.09 -6.31 -16.09
CA THR A 299 -18.26 -5.93 -16.91
C THR A 299 -18.73 -7.07 -17.82
N LEU A 300 -20.01 -7.06 -18.22
CA LEU A 300 -20.53 -8.03 -19.16
C LEU A 300 -19.78 -7.97 -20.50
N GLN A 301 -19.52 -6.76 -21.01
CA GLN A 301 -18.76 -6.56 -22.25
C GLN A 301 -17.35 -7.12 -22.15
N ALA A 302 -16.67 -6.93 -21.02
CA ALA A 302 -15.35 -7.52 -20.82
C ALA A 302 -15.38 -9.04 -20.90
N LYS A 303 -16.34 -9.68 -20.22
CA LYS A 303 -16.46 -11.14 -20.20
C LYS A 303 -16.90 -11.74 -21.54
N THR A 304 -17.72 -11.04 -22.33
CA THR A 304 -18.28 -11.60 -23.57
C THR A 304 -17.57 -11.16 -24.84
N ALA A 305 -16.89 -10.01 -24.84
CA ALA A 305 -16.28 -9.43 -26.04
C ALA A 305 -14.77 -9.22 -25.93
N LEU A 306 -14.25 -8.76 -24.79
CA LEU A 306 -12.81 -8.47 -24.64
C LEU A 306 -12.00 -9.70 -24.25
N PHE A 307 -12.47 -10.44 -23.25
CA PHE A 307 -11.78 -11.58 -22.64
C PHE A 307 -12.62 -12.88 -22.61
N PRO A 308 -13.36 -13.24 -23.68
CA PRO A 308 -14.23 -14.43 -23.65
C PRO A 308 -13.47 -15.76 -23.54
N TYR A 309 -12.16 -15.75 -23.81
CA TYR A 309 -11.27 -16.90 -23.70
C TYR A 309 -10.72 -17.11 -22.28
N ALA A 310 -10.69 -16.05 -21.45
CA ALA A 310 -10.07 -16.11 -20.13
C ALA A 310 -10.99 -16.83 -19.13
N LYS A 311 -10.43 -17.76 -18.36
CA LYS A 311 -11.17 -18.46 -17.31
C LYS A 311 -11.57 -17.47 -16.20
N PRO A 312 -12.78 -17.56 -15.61
CA PRO A 312 -13.22 -16.64 -14.58
C PRO A 312 -12.28 -16.56 -13.36
N GLU A 313 -11.67 -17.66 -12.96
CA GLU A 313 -10.72 -17.75 -11.83
C GLU A 313 -9.45 -16.93 -12.05
N VAL A 314 -8.91 -16.95 -13.27
CA VAL A 314 -7.71 -16.21 -13.69
C VAL A 314 -7.96 -14.70 -13.72
N MET A 315 -9.21 -14.29 -14.02
CA MET A 315 -9.57 -12.88 -14.13
C MET A 315 -9.74 -12.18 -12.78
N THR A 316 -9.81 -12.92 -11.67
CA THR A 316 -9.97 -12.32 -10.35
C THR A 316 -8.80 -11.39 -10.01
N GLU A 317 -9.09 -10.22 -9.42
CA GLU A 317 -8.06 -9.23 -9.04
C GLU A 317 -6.92 -9.87 -8.24
N MET A 318 -7.26 -10.69 -7.25
CA MET A 318 -6.26 -11.28 -6.36
C MET A 318 -5.39 -12.34 -7.05
N TYR A 319 -5.92 -13.09 -8.03
CA TYR A 319 -5.08 -13.97 -8.85
C TYR A 319 -4.07 -13.15 -9.64
N ARG A 320 -4.54 -12.11 -10.35
CA ARG A 320 -3.71 -11.27 -11.22
C ARG A 320 -2.66 -10.48 -10.43
N MET A 321 -3.07 -9.82 -9.35
CA MET A 321 -2.20 -8.92 -8.57
C MET A 321 -1.07 -9.67 -7.85
N GLN A 322 -1.29 -10.92 -7.45
CA GLN A 322 -0.21 -11.78 -6.93
C GLN A 322 0.86 -12.05 -7.98
N LEU A 323 0.47 -12.28 -9.24
CA LEU A 323 1.41 -12.49 -10.34
C LEU A 323 2.13 -11.20 -10.77
N VAL A 324 1.43 -10.06 -10.75
CA VAL A 324 2.05 -8.73 -10.95
C VAL A 324 3.12 -8.49 -9.89
N PHE A 325 2.79 -8.71 -8.62
CA PHE A 325 3.74 -8.55 -7.52
C PHE A 325 4.92 -9.51 -7.65
N GLN A 326 4.67 -10.78 -7.99
CA GLN A 326 5.75 -11.74 -8.23
C GLN A 326 6.69 -11.29 -9.35
N GLU A 327 6.16 -10.75 -10.46
CA GLU A 327 7.01 -10.20 -11.52
C GLU A 327 7.85 -9.02 -11.05
N ILE A 328 7.28 -8.12 -10.23
CA ILE A 328 8.03 -7.02 -9.60
C ILE A 328 9.19 -7.56 -8.74
N GLU A 329 8.91 -8.56 -7.89
CA GLU A 329 9.93 -9.19 -7.04
C GLU A 329 11.05 -9.86 -7.86
N GLU A 330 10.68 -10.57 -8.92
CA GLU A 330 11.63 -11.33 -9.75
C GLU A 330 12.56 -10.44 -10.56
N ASN A 331 12.09 -9.24 -10.95
CA ASN A 331 12.87 -8.33 -11.80
C ASN A 331 13.67 -7.28 -11.02
N GLN A 332 13.38 -7.06 -9.73
CA GLN A 332 14.20 -6.24 -8.83
C GLN A 332 14.41 -4.78 -9.30
N ALA A 333 13.42 -4.15 -9.92
CA ALA A 333 13.50 -2.76 -10.38
C ALA A 333 13.73 -1.74 -9.25
N ASP A 334 14.26 -0.56 -9.58
CA ASP A 334 14.51 0.56 -8.67
C ASP A 334 13.44 1.64 -8.76
N ILE A 335 12.91 1.83 -9.96
CA ILE A 335 11.76 2.68 -10.26
C ILE A 335 10.72 1.81 -10.94
N ILE A 336 9.49 1.83 -10.43
CA ILE A 336 8.37 1.07 -11.00
C ILE A 336 7.21 2.03 -11.22
N CYS A 337 6.79 2.16 -12.48
CA CYS A 337 5.64 2.94 -12.92
C CYS A 337 4.51 1.97 -13.25
N ILE A 338 3.34 2.18 -12.65
CA ILE A 338 2.16 1.35 -12.88
C ILE A 338 0.99 2.23 -13.32
N GLN A 339 0.24 1.77 -14.31
CA GLN A 339 -1.03 2.33 -14.74
C GLN A 339 -2.16 1.35 -14.44
N GLU A 340 -3.39 1.87 -14.36
CA GLU A 340 -4.59 1.10 -14.00
C GLU A 340 -4.50 0.42 -12.61
N MET A 341 -3.76 1.05 -11.69
CA MET A 341 -3.68 0.58 -10.32
C MET A 341 -4.99 0.92 -9.58
N GLY A 342 -5.69 -0.12 -9.11
CA GLY A 342 -6.87 0.04 -8.27
C GLY A 342 -6.52 0.68 -6.91
N GLN A 343 -7.31 1.66 -6.48
CA GLN A 343 -7.05 2.37 -5.22
C GLN A 343 -7.05 1.43 -4.01
N ALA A 344 -8.03 0.52 -3.96
CA ALA A 344 -8.19 -0.40 -2.83
C ALA A 344 -6.99 -1.37 -2.73
N ILE A 345 -6.60 -2.00 -3.83
CA ILE A 345 -5.47 -2.95 -3.83
C ILE A 345 -4.12 -2.23 -3.62
N PHE A 346 -3.98 -0.98 -4.06
CA PHE A 346 -2.79 -0.18 -3.76
C PHE A 346 -2.58 -0.06 -2.24
N TYR A 347 -3.55 0.49 -1.51
CA TYR A 347 -3.40 0.75 -0.08
C TYR A 347 -3.44 -0.52 0.77
N SER A 348 -4.25 -1.52 0.37
CA SER A 348 -4.39 -2.75 1.16
C SER A 348 -3.27 -3.75 0.93
N PHE A 349 -2.57 -3.69 -0.21
CA PHE A 349 -1.54 -4.67 -0.56
C PHE A 349 -0.24 -4.06 -1.06
N PHE A 350 -0.23 -3.34 -2.18
CA PHE A 350 1.02 -2.93 -2.81
C PHE A 350 1.83 -1.97 -1.93
N GLU A 351 1.22 -0.96 -1.33
CA GLU A 351 1.91 0.00 -0.46
C GLU A 351 2.63 -0.68 0.73
N PRO A 352 1.95 -1.47 1.59
CA PRO A 352 2.63 -2.11 2.72
C PRO A 352 3.69 -3.12 2.26
N MET A 353 3.43 -3.85 1.18
CA MET A 353 4.36 -4.83 0.63
C MET A 353 5.62 -4.18 0.07
N MET A 354 5.46 -3.20 -0.82
CA MET A 354 6.58 -2.45 -1.40
C MET A 354 7.34 -1.67 -0.33
N GLY A 355 6.64 -1.14 0.68
CA GLY A 355 7.25 -0.52 1.86
C GLY A 355 8.24 -1.43 2.57
N SER A 356 7.84 -2.69 2.83
CA SER A 356 8.70 -3.72 3.44
C SER A 356 9.90 -4.11 2.56
N MET A 357 9.76 -3.98 1.24
CA MET A 357 10.85 -4.19 0.27
C MET A 357 11.76 -2.96 0.09
N GLY A 358 11.58 -1.92 0.92
CA GLY A 358 12.42 -0.73 0.90
C GLY A 358 12.06 0.29 -0.19
N PHE A 359 10.79 0.37 -0.58
CA PHE A 359 10.31 1.40 -1.51
C PHE A 359 9.53 2.51 -0.81
N HIS A 360 9.59 3.72 -1.36
CA HIS A 360 8.53 4.71 -1.26
C HIS A 360 7.41 4.34 -2.25
N ALA A 361 6.16 4.58 -1.89
CA ALA A 361 5.00 4.29 -2.72
C ALA A 361 4.16 5.56 -2.88
N TYR A 362 3.78 5.91 -4.11
CA TYR A 362 3.00 7.09 -4.44
C TYR A 362 1.82 6.71 -5.34
N TYR A 363 0.60 7.04 -4.91
CA TYR A 363 -0.62 6.80 -5.69
C TYR A 363 -1.22 8.11 -6.19
N ALA A 364 -1.71 8.10 -7.43
CA ALA A 364 -2.49 9.19 -8.00
C ALA A 364 -3.71 8.62 -8.74
N GLY A 365 -4.89 8.81 -8.17
CA GLY A 365 -6.15 8.48 -8.84
C GLY A 365 -6.41 9.41 -10.02
N LYS A 366 -7.13 8.91 -11.05
CA LYS A 366 -7.69 9.79 -12.09
C LYS A 366 -8.64 10.81 -11.45
N THR A 367 -8.81 11.99 -12.04
CA THR A 367 -9.65 13.06 -11.45
C THR A 367 -11.16 12.82 -11.56
N GLY A 368 -11.55 11.68 -12.13
CA GLY A 368 -12.93 11.24 -12.28
C GLY A 368 -13.40 10.38 -11.09
N THR A 369 -14.45 9.59 -11.32
CA THR A 369 -15.03 8.71 -10.28
C THR A 369 -14.47 7.30 -10.29
N THR A 370 -13.75 6.91 -11.34
CA THR A 370 -13.14 5.58 -11.45
C THR A 370 -12.09 5.41 -10.36
N GLN A 371 -12.15 4.31 -9.62
CA GLN A 371 -11.27 4.04 -8.48
C GLN A 371 -9.93 3.41 -8.91
N GLU A 372 -9.35 3.92 -10.00
CA GLU A 372 -8.01 3.57 -10.47
C GLU A 372 -7.20 4.79 -10.86
N GLY A 373 -5.90 4.58 -11.02
CA GLY A 373 -4.99 5.59 -11.52
C GLY A 373 -3.59 5.05 -11.70
N CYS A 374 -2.61 5.89 -11.41
CA CYS A 374 -1.20 5.56 -11.54
C CYS A 374 -0.56 5.35 -10.17
N ALA A 375 0.45 4.48 -10.12
CA ALA A 375 1.30 4.30 -8.96
C ALA A 375 2.78 4.37 -9.36
N VAL A 376 3.61 4.91 -8.46
CA VAL A 376 5.05 4.93 -8.60
C VAL A 376 5.69 4.36 -7.34
N PHE A 377 6.61 3.41 -7.50
CA PHE A 377 7.43 2.90 -6.42
C PHE A 377 8.90 3.25 -6.65
N ILE A 378 9.52 3.90 -5.66
CA ILE A 378 10.91 4.37 -5.71
C ILE A 378 11.73 3.69 -4.64
N ARG A 379 12.82 3.02 -5.02
CA ARG A 379 13.68 2.34 -4.07
C ARG A 379 14.47 3.32 -3.21
N LYS A 380 14.23 3.25 -1.89
CA LYS A 380 14.82 4.13 -0.86
C LYS A 380 16.35 4.12 -0.86
N SER A 381 16.97 2.99 -1.20
CA SER A 381 18.44 2.86 -1.23
C SER A 381 19.09 3.55 -2.42
N CYS A 382 18.34 3.82 -3.50
CA CYS A 382 18.87 4.39 -4.74
C CYS A 382 18.56 5.87 -4.88
N PHE A 383 17.38 6.31 -4.43
CA PHE A 383 16.92 7.68 -4.63
C PHE A 383 16.29 8.27 -3.37
N ASP A 384 16.55 9.57 -3.17
CA ASP A 384 15.73 10.42 -2.32
C ASP A 384 14.64 11.08 -3.20
N VAL A 385 13.40 11.13 -2.72
CA VAL A 385 12.33 11.88 -3.38
C VAL A 385 12.31 13.30 -2.83
N LEU A 386 12.56 14.28 -3.69
CA LEU A 386 12.62 15.70 -3.32
C LEU A 386 11.27 16.40 -3.46
N ASP A 387 10.47 15.95 -4.42
CA ASP A 387 9.15 16.49 -4.71
C ASP A 387 8.31 15.44 -5.42
N ASP A 388 7.01 15.40 -5.12
CA ASP A 388 6.01 14.58 -5.78
C ASP A 388 4.77 15.42 -6.04
N ARG A 389 4.27 15.38 -7.27
CA ARG A 389 3.10 16.16 -7.67
C ARG A 389 2.25 15.42 -8.68
N ILE A 390 0.97 15.75 -8.68
CA ILE A 390 -0.03 15.21 -9.60
C ILE A 390 -0.51 16.34 -10.50
N VAL A 391 -0.43 16.12 -11.80
CA VAL A 391 -0.90 17.06 -12.82
C VAL A 391 -2.24 16.53 -13.33
N ASP A 392 -3.33 17.25 -13.04
CA ASP A 392 -4.58 17.07 -13.78
C ASP A 392 -4.39 17.60 -15.20
N LEU A 393 -4.39 16.73 -16.20
CA LEU A 393 -4.08 17.11 -17.58
C LEU A 393 -5.19 17.97 -18.20
N SER A 394 -6.45 17.80 -17.80
CA SER A 394 -7.55 18.66 -18.24
C SER A 394 -7.32 20.09 -17.75
N MET A 395 -6.96 20.23 -16.47
CA MET A 395 -6.67 21.53 -15.86
C MET A 395 -5.40 22.14 -16.42
N ALA A 396 -4.32 21.37 -16.58
CA ALA A 396 -3.06 21.85 -17.14
C ALA A 396 -3.26 22.42 -18.55
N VAL A 397 -4.09 21.77 -19.37
CA VAL A 397 -4.45 22.28 -20.70
C VAL A 397 -5.33 23.52 -20.61
N GLN A 398 -6.38 23.51 -19.77
CA GLN A 398 -7.35 24.61 -19.68
C GLN A 398 -6.72 25.94 -19.21
N TYR A 399 -5.73 25.87 -18.33
CA TYR A 399 -5.07 27.05 -17.76
C TYR A 399 -3.68 27.32 -18.36
N SER A 400 -3.35 26.67 -19.46
CA SER A 400 -2.05 26.81 -20.11
C SER A 400 -1.85 28.21 -20.69
N GLN A 401 -0.60 28.69 -20.58
CA GLN A 401 -0.12 29.91 -21.23
C GLN A 401 0.58 29.60 -22.57
N ASP A 402 0.62 28.34 -23.01
CA ASP A 402 1.20 27.92 -24.29
C ASP A 402 0.32 28.42 -25.45
N ALA A 403 0.85 29.38 -26.23
CA ALA A 403 0.10 30.07 -27.26
C ALA A 403 -0.24 29.14 -28.43
N GLU A 404 0.68 28.26 -28.82
CA GLU A 404 0.52 27.30 -29.90
C GLU A 404 -0.54 26.25 -29.57
N MET A 405 -0.54 25.73 -28.34
CA MET A 405 -1.58 24.81 -27.86
C MET A 405 -2.95 25.49 -27.82
N ASN A 406 -3.02 26.73 -27.32
CA ASN A 406 -4.26 27.48 -27.23
C ASN A 406 -4.84 27.80 -28.63
N ALA A 407 -3.98 28.16 -29.58
CA ALA A 407 -4.37 28.37 -30.98
C ALA A 407 -4.92 27.08 -31.61
N LEU A 408 -4.23 25.95 -31.42
CA LEU A 408 -4.67 24.64 -31.91
C LEU A 408 -6.04 24.25 -31.35
N LEU A 409 -6.27 24.44 -30.06
CA LEU A 409 -7.55 24.09 -29.41
C LEU A 409 -8.70 25.03 -29.81
N ALA A 410 -8.41 26.28 -30.16
CA ALA A 410 -9.40 27.21 -30.68
C ALA A 410 -9.95 26.74 -32.04
N GLU A 411 -9.12 26.10 -32.86
CA GLU A 411 -9.53 25.51 -34.15
C GLU A 411 -10.17 24.13 -34.03
N LEU A 412 -9.94 23.45 -32.90
CA LEU A 412 -10.40 22.09 -32.65
C LEU A 412 -11.37 22.01 -31.45
N PRO A 413 -12.58 22.60 -31.55
CA PRO A 413 -13.49 22.75 -30.41
C PRO A 413 -14.00 21.42 -29.83
N GLU A 414 -14.17 20.38 -30.65
CA GLU A 414 -14.57 19.05 -30.15
C GLU A 414 -13.43 18.34 -29.39
N ILE A 415 -12.17 18.57 -29.77
CA ILE A 415 -10.99 18.09 -29.01
C ILE A 415 -10.90 18.86 -27.69
N ALA A 416 -11.02 20.18 -27.70
CA ALA A 416 -11.00 21.01 -26.49
C ALA A 416 -12.11 20.62 -25.50
N LYS A 417 -13.30 20.30 -26.02
CA LYS A 417 -14.44 19.77 -25.24
C LYS A 417 -14.16 18.39 -24.67
N GLY A 418 -13.44 17.54 -25.39
CA GLY A 418 -13.04 16.23 -24.91
C GLY A 418 -12.05 16.31 -23.77
N ILE A 419 -10.99 17.11 -23.93
CA ILE A 419 -9.96 17.30 -22.90
C ILE A 419 -10.57 17.70 -21.56
N ARG A 420 -11.51 18.65 -21.56
CA ARG A 420 -12.23 19.11 -20.34
C ARG A 420 -13.01 18.03 -19.58
N ARG A 421 -13.16 16.84 -20.16
CA ARG A 421 -13.95 15.73 -19.62
C ARG A 421 -13.13 14.48 -19.37
N ILE A 422 -11.87 14.45 -19.82
CA ILE A 422 -11.01 13.28 -19.66
C ILE A 422 -10.25 13.44 -18.34
N PRO A 423 -10.35 12.46 -17.42
CA PRO A 423 -9.77 12.57 -16.09
C PRO A 423 -8.30 12.12 -16.01
N SER A 424 -7.58 12.10 -17.14
CA SER A 424 -6.18 11.64 -17.17
C SER A 424 -5.30 12.55 -16.32
N ILE A 425 -4.34 11.95 -15.65
CA ILE A 425 -3.35 12.61 -14.81
C ILE A 425 -1.94 12.26 -15.28
N ALA A 426 -0.95 13.05 -14.89
CA ALA A 426 0.45 12.65 -14.89
C ALA A 426 1.01 12.78 -13.47
N GLN A 427 1.69 11.74 -12.98
CA GLN A 427 2.54 11.83 -11.80
C GLN A 427 3.89 12.39 -12.22
N VAL A 428 4.38 13.41 -11.52
CA VAL A 428 5.71 13.98 -11.74
C VAL A 428 6.47 13.93 -10.41
N LEU A 429 7.61 13.24 -10.38
CA LEU A 429 8.46 13.14 -9.20
C LEU A 429 9.85 13.70 -9.53
N VAL A 430 10.44 14.39 -8.57
CA VAL A 430 11.84 14.82 -8.62
C VAL A 430 12.65 13.93 -7.71
N LEU A 431 13.59 13.19 -8.29
CA LEU A 431 14.45 12.26 -7.56
C LEU A 431 15.88 12.81 -7.51
N ARG A 432 16.55 12.57 -6.39
CA ARG A 432 18.01 12.72 -6.23
C ARG A 432 18.65 11.35 -6.15
N ASP A 433 19.66 11.11 -6.98
CA ASP A 433 20.51 9.93 -6.86
C ASP A 433 21.27 9.98 -5.52
N ARG A 434 21.20 8.89 -4.74
CA ARG A 434 21.90 8.79 -3.45
C ARG A 434 23.38 8.51 -3.60
N HIS A 435 23.82 7.99 -4.74
CA HIS A 435 25.22 7.72 -5.03
C HIS A 435 25.95 8.95 -5.57
N ASP A 436 25.22 9.85 -6.24
CA ASP A 436 25.75 11.13 -6.70
C ASP A 436 24.70 12.25 -6.51
N PRO A 437 24.85 13.09 -5.47
CA PRO A 437 23.88 14.13 -5.15
C PRO A 437 23.84 15.27 -6.17
N THR A 438 24.71 15.29 -7.20
CA THR A 438 24.63 16.24 -8.32
C THR A 438 23.65 15.80 -9.41
N ARG A 439 23.20 14.55 -9.38
CA ARG A 439 22.27 13.98 -10.36
C ARG A 439 20.82 14.10 -9.87
N ARG A 440 19.96 14.58 -10.75
CA ARG A 440 18.52 14.70 -10.53
C ARG A 440 17.75 14.06 -11.67
N LEU A 441 16.67 13.35 -11.35
CA LEU A 441 15.79 12.75 -12.34
C LEU A 441 14.39 13.35 -12.20
N VAL A 442 13.85 13.86 -13.30
CA VAL A 442 12.42 14.17 -13.42
C VAL A 442 11.74 12.91 -13.95
N LEU A 443 11.07 12.18 -13.06
CA LEU A 443 10.30 10.99 -13.38
C LEU A 443 8.85 11.39 -13.68
N VAL A 444 8.30 10.85 -14.76
CA VAL A 444 6.88 10.98 -15.10
C VAL A 444 6.25 9.61 -15.33
N ASN A 445 5.04 9.43 -14.81
CA ASN A 445 4.17 8.30 -15.10
C ASN A 445 2.79 8.82 -15.54
N THR A 446 2.20 8.28 -16.61
CA THR A 446 0.90 8.71 -17.11
C THR A 446 0.11 7.55 -17.74
N HIS A 447 -1.20 7.77 -17.90
CA HIS A 447 -2.09 6.94 -18.70
C HIS A 447 -2.99 7.85 -19.55
N LEU A 448 -2.68 7.94 -20.84
CA LEU A 448 -3.35 8.84 -21.79
C LEU A 448 -4.70 8.30 -22.27
N PHE A 449 -5.46 9.15 -22.96
CA PHE A 449 -6.81 8.83 -23.41
C PHE A 449 -6.87 7.63 -24.40
N TYR A 450 -7.67 6.62 -24.05
CA TYR A 450 -7.72 5.31 -24.71
C TYR A 450 -8.38 5.26 -26.09
N ARG A 451 -9.26 6.20 -26.43
CA ARG A 451 -10.12 6.06 -27.61
C ARG A 451 -9.29 6.10 -28.89
N GLU A 452 -9.48 5.12 -29.78
CA GLU A 452 -8.67 4.92 -30.99
C GLU A 452 -8.45 6.22 -31.80
N ASP A 453 -9.53 6.93 -32.16
CA ASP A 453 -9.50 8.16 -32.96
C ASP A 453 -8.97 9.41 -32.22
N GLY A 454 -8.62 9.29 -30.94
CA GLY A 454 -8.23 10.38 -30.04
C GLY A 454 -6.78 10.89 -30.16
N HIS A 455 -6.13 10.75 -31.32
CA HIS A 455 -4.68 11.05 -31.46
C HIS A 455 -4.31 12.48 -31.04
N MET A 456 -5.10 13.47 -31.42
CA MET A 456 -4.82 14.88 -31.07
C MET A 456 -5.17 15.22 -29.62
N ILE A 457 -6.10 14.49 -29.00
CA ILE A 457 -6.30 14.57 -27.54
C ILE A 457 -5.03 14.11 -26.82
N ARG A 458 -4.51 12.94 -27.22
CA ARG A 458 -3.27 12.40 -26.65
C ARG A 458 -2.07 13.32 -26.91
N LEU A 459 -1.96 13.92 -28.08
CA LEU A 459 -0.92 14.92 -28.37
C LEU A 459 -1.00 16.12 -27.43
N VAL A 460 -2.18 16.68 -27.20
CA VAL A 460 -2.35 17.83 -26.30
C VAL A 460 -2.10 17.45 -24.84
N GLN A 461 -2.53 16.27 -24.40
CA GLN A 461 -2.19 15.73 -23.07
C GLN A 461 -0.67 15.55 -22.91
N THR A 462 -0.02 15.03 -23.95
CA THR A 462 1.44 14.86 -24.01
C THR A 462 2.15 16.21 -23.93
N LEU A 463 1.70 17.20 -24.70
CA LEU A 463 2.27 18.55 -24.70
C LEU A 463 2.16 19.20 -23.31
N ALA A 464 0.99 19.13 -22.67
CA ALA A 464 0.81 19.65 -21.31
C ALA A 464 1.78 18.99 -20.31
N THR A 465 1.98 17.68 -20.43
CA THR A 465 2.94 16.93 -19.60
C THR A 465 4.38 17.38 -19.88
N VAL A 466 4.76 17.50 -21.15
CA VAL A 466 6.08 17.98 -21.58
C VAL A 466 6.38 19.39 -21.06
N ARG A 467 5.40 20.31 -21.10
CA ARG A 467 5.58 21.66 -20.53
C ARG A 467 5.80 21.65 -19.03
N GLU A 468 5.12 20.77 -18.30
CA GLU A 468 5.40 20.59 -16.88
C GLU A 468 6.80 20.01 -16.64
N ILE A 469 7.23 19.03 -17.43
CA ILE A 469 8.60 18.48 -17.36
C ILE A 469 9.64 19.59 -17.59
N GLU A 470 9.51 20.37 -18.66
CA GLU A 470 10.44 21.46 -18.99
C GLU A 470 10.47 22.51 -17.87
N ARG A 471 9.32 22.86 -17.31
CA ARG A 471 9.22 23.80 -16.18
C ARG A 471 9.91 23.27 -14.92
N VAL A 472 9.66 22.00 -14.57
CA VAL A 472 10.29 21.35 -13.41
C VAL A 472 11.79 21.25 -13.64
N ARG A 473 12.21 20.72 -14.79
CA ARG A 473 13.63 20.57 -15.17
C ARG A 473 14.37 21.91 -15.08
N ALA A 474 13.80 22.98 -15.62
CA ALA A 474 14.40 24.32 -15.55
C ALA A 474 14.57 24.83 -14.11
N SER A 475 13.65 24.49 -13.19
CA SER A 475 13.74 24.88 -11.78
C SER A 475 14.81 24.14 -10.98
N LEU A 476 15.30 23.00 -11.50
CA LEU A 476 16.30 22.16 -10.84
C LEU A 476 17.73 22.51 -11.24
N VAL A 477 17.93 23.23 -12.36
CA VAL A 477 19.25 23.67 -12.79
C VAL A 477 19.81 24.67 -11.78
N SER A 478 20.84 24.25 -11.05
CA SER A 478 21.50 25.03 -10.00
C SER A 478 22.98 24.64 -9.94
N GLU A 479 23.80 25.39 -9.19
CA GLU A 479 25.20 25.01 -8.96
C GLU A 479 25.34 23.64 -8.25
N GLU A 480 24.31 23.21 -7.52
CA GLU A 480 24.29 21.94 -6.78
C GLU A 480 23.83 20.73 -7.61
N ALA A 481 23.06 20.96 -8.68
CA ALA A 481 22.58 19.91 -9.58
C ALA A 481 23.22 20.07 -10.97
N GLY A 482 24.27 19.28 -11.23
CA GLY A 482 25.03 19.32 -12.47
C GLY A 482 24.34 18.63 -13.65
N HIS A 483 23.45 17.65 -13.39
CA HIS A 483 22.77 16.86 -14.43
C HIS A 483 21.31 16.61 -14.07
N VAL A 484 20.38 17.00 -14.94
CA VAL A 484 18.93 16.75 -14.77
C VAL A 484 18.43 15.89 -15.92
N GLY A 485 18.31 14.59 -15.67
CA GLY A 485 17.74 13.62 -16.61
C GLY A 485 16.22 13.61 -16.56
N VAL A 486 15.60 13.11 -17.63
CA VAL A 486 14.15 12.89 -17.71
C VAL A 486 13.90 11.40 -17.95
N LEU A 487 12.94 10.85 -17.21
CA LEU A 487 12.40 9.52 -17.40
C LEU A 487 10.88 9.63 -17.53
N PHE A 488 10.33 9.34 -18.70
CA PHE A 488 8.91 9.47 -19.00
C PHE A 488 8.33 8.10 -19.37
N CYS A 489 7.61 7.52 -18.41
CA CYS A 489 6.96 6.22 -18.49
C CYS A 489 5.44 6.37 -18.65
N GLY A 490 4.78 5.33 -19.16
CA GLY A 490 3.33 5.29 -19.18
C GLY A 490 2.74 4.43 -20.29
N ASP A 491 1.43 4.21 -20.15
CA ASP A 491 0.56 3.81 -21.26
C ASP A 491 0.13 5.07 -22.02
N PHE A 492 0.73 5.27 -23.19
CA PHE A 492 0.45 6.42 -24.03
C PHE A 492 -0.80 6.22 -24.88
N ASN A 493 -1.40 5.01 -24.91
CA ASN A 493 -2.48 4.64 -25.82
C ASN A 493 -2.21 5.07 -27.28
N ALA A 494 -0.95 4.97 -27.69
CA ALA A 494 -0.46 5.55 -28.93
C ALA A 494 0.53 4.61 -29.62
N TYR A 495 0.22 4.26 -30.87
CA TYR A 495 1.12 3.44 -31.69
C TYR A 495 2.40 4.22 -32.06
N PRO A 496 3.47 3.51 -32.45
CA PRO A 496 4.58 4.13 -33.15
C PRO A 496 4.08 4.92 -34.37
N HIS A 497 4.71 6.04 -34.67
CA HIS A 497 4.35 6.93 -35.79
C HIS A 497 2.98 7.61 -35.69
N THR A 498 2.39 7.62 -34.49
CA THR A 498 1.26 8.50 -34.19
C THR A 498 1.76 9.82 -33.62
N ALA A 499 0.91 10.85 -33.71
CA ALA A 499 1.23 12.22 -33.36
C ALA A 499 1.92 12.41 -31.99
N PRO A 500 1.43 11.83 -30.88
CA PRO A 500 2.12 11.99 -29.59
C PRO A 500 3.51 11.36 -29.57
N ILE A 501 3.72 10.20 -30.21
CA ILE A 501 5.01 9.49 -30.19
C ILE A 501 6.01 10.17 -31.13
N ASP A 502 5.60 10.55 -32.33
CA ASP A 502 6.47 11.30 -33.25
C ASP A 502 6.84 12.66 -32.68
N PHE A 503 5.91 13.35 -32.00
CA PHE A 503 6.22 14.58 -31.27
C PHE A 503 7.31 14.37 -30.22
N LEU A 504 7.18 13.34 -29.36
CA LEU A 504 8.12 13.02 -28.29
C LEU A 504 9.52 12.64 -28.81
N LEU A 505 9.58 11.83 -29.86
CA LEU A 505 10.84 11.30 -30.39
C LEU A 505 11.55 12.27 -31.36
N ALA A 506 10.79 13.01 -32.18
CA ALA A 506 11.36 13.98 -33.12
C ALA A 506 11.60 15.36 -32.48
N GLY A 507 11.07 15.62 -31.29
CA GLY A 507 11.13 16.90 -30.62
C GLY A 507 10.20 17.96 -31.20
N SER A 508 9.50 17.66 -32.30
CA SER A 508 8.49 18.54 -32.89
C SER A 508 7.55 17.83 -33.85
N ILE A 509 6.38 18.42 -34.03
CA ILE A 509 5.33 17.99 -34.97
C ILE A 509 4.65 19.24 -35.55
N ASP A 510 4.17 19.18 -36.79
CA ASP A 510 3.51 20.30 -37.46
C ASP A 510 2.24 19.88 -38.22
N GLU A 511 1.62 20.84 -38.91
CA GLU A 511 0.37 20.66 -39.64
C GLU A 511 0.42 19.62 -40.78
N GLN A 512 1.62 19.17 -41.18
CA GLN A 512 1.78 18.18 -42.25
C GLN A 512 1.50 16.76 -41.75
N HIS A 513 1.48 16.53 -40.43
CA HIS A 513 1.24 15.22 -39.86
C HIS A 513 -0.20 14.73 -40.16
N PRO A 514 -0.41 13.47 -40.62
CA PRO A 514 -1.74 12.98 -40.99
C PRO A 514 -2.83 13.13 -39.93
N HIS A 515 -2.51 12.83 -38.66
CA HIS A 515 -3.44 13.01 -37.54
C HIS A 515 -3.82 14.47 -37.26
N TRP A 516 -2.95 15.43 -37.59
CA TRP A 516 -3.27 16.85 -37.51
C TRP A 516 -4.31 17.22 -38.57
N GLN A 517 -4.11 16.74 -39.80
CA GLN A 517 -5.03 16.98 -40.91
C GLN A 517 -6.40 16.30 -40.70
N SER A 518 -6.44 15.13 -40.04
CA SER A 518 -7.70 14.45 -39.72
C SER A 518 -8.38 14.97 -38.45
N ALA A 519 -7.72 15.83 -37.68
CA ALA A 519 -8.22 16.33 -36.38
C ALA A 519 -9.65 16.92 -36.43
N PRO A 520 -10.05 17.68 -37.47
CA PRO A 520 -11.40 18.24 -37.55
C PRO A 520 -12.53 17.20 -37.60
N SER A 521 -12.23 15.96 -38.01
CA SER A 521 -13.21 14.87 -38.06
C SER A 521 -13.54 14.29 -36.68
N PHE A 522 -12.75 14.61 -35.65
CA PHE A 522 -12.96 14.12 -34.30
C PHE A 522 -14.22 14.73 -33.69
N VAL A 523 -15.10 13.89 -33.16
CA VAL A 523 -16.31 14.30 -32.44
C VAL A 523 -16.31 13.70 -31.05
N TRP A 524 -16.52 14.51 -30.01
CA TRP A 524 -16.44 14.03 -28.64
C TRP A 524 -17.57 13.05 -28.29
N LYS A 525 -18.82 13.40 -28.63
CA LYS A 525 -19.99 12.54 -28.45
C LYS A 525 -20.48 12.07 -29.82
N ARG A 526 -20.18 10.82 -30.20
CA ARG A 526 -20.82 10.20 -31.36
C ARG A 526 -22.32 10.06 -31.06
N LEU A 527 -23.18 10.70 -31.84
CA LEU A 527 -24.61 10.42 -31.83
C LEU A 527 -24.82 9.19 -32.71
N GLU A 528 -25.36 8.11 -32.16
CA GLU A 528 -25.68 6.91 -32.95
C GLU A 528 -26.63 7.28 -34.10
N GLY A 529 -26.28 6.88 -35.33
CA GLY A 529 -27.18 6.93 -36.49
C GLY A 529 -27.16 8.20 -37.35
N LYS A 530 -26.25 9.16 -37.16
CA LYS A 530 -26.08 10.28 -38.12
C LYS A 530 -24.78 10.13 -38.91
N ALA A 531 -24.91 10.11 -40.25
CA ALA A 531 -23.78 10.17 -41.17
C ALA A 531 -22.94 11.44 -40.92
N GLN A 532 -21.61 11.28 -40.89
CA GLN A 532 -20.66 12.39 -40.77
C GLN A 532 -20.84 13.36 -41.95
N GLN A 533 -21.22 14.60 -41.65
CA GLN A 533 -20.97 15.70 -42.58
C GLN A 533 -19.49 16.08 -42.41
N ASN A 534 -18.68 15.66 -43.37
CA ASN A 534 -17.31 16.13 -43.53
C ASN A 534 -17.36 17.57 -44.03
N GLU A 535 -17.49 18.54 -43.14
CA GLU A 535 -17.02 19.89 -43.43
C GLU A 535 -15.51 19.87 -43.23
N SER A 536 -14.77 19.70 -44.32
CA SER A 536 -13.31 19.81 -44.30
C SER A 536 -12.94 21.25 -44.01
N THR A 537 -12.75 21.60 -42.75
CA THR A 537 -12.02 22.80 -42.36
C THR A 537 -10.54 22.45 -42.41
N GLN A 538 -9.78 23.09 -43.30
CA GLN A 538 -8.32 23.06 -43.18
C GLN A 538 -7.95 23.64 -41.82
N VAL A 539 -7.23 22.86 -41.01
CA VAL A 539 -6.55 23.38 -39.81
C VAL A 539 -5.45 24.32 -40.29
N SER A 540 -5.24 25.44 -39.60
CA SER A 540 -4.23 26.42 -39.97
C SER A 540 -2.81 25.88 -39.73
N ARG A 541 -1.81 26.65 -40.19
CA ARG A 541 -0.39 26.31 -39.99
C ARG A 541 -0.06 26.34 -38.49
N GLY A 542 0.65 25.34 -37.99
CA GLY A 542 0.99 25.25 -36.58
C GLY A 542 2.05 24.19 -36.32
N ARG A 543 2.99 24.51 -35.43
CA ARG A 543 4.07 23.61 -35.01
C ARG A 543 4.13 23.54 -33.50
N LEU A 544 4.20 22.33 -32.95
CA LEU A 544 4.48 22.08 -31.55
C LEU A 544 5.91 21.54 -31.43
N ALA A 545 6.66 21.99 -30.43
CA ALA A 545 8.04 21.55 -30.21
C ALA A 545 8.41 21.49 -28.73
N HIS A 546 9.43 20.69 -28.42
CA HIS A 546 10.05 20.57 -27.10
C HIS A 546 11.55 20.32 -27.19
N SER A 547 12.23 20.48 -26.05
CA SER A 547 13.69 20.40 -25.94
C SER A 547 14.22 19.19 -25.17
N LEU A 548 13.32 18.29 -24.73
CA LEU A 548 13.66 17.14 -23.88
C LEU A 548 14.60 16.10 -24.50
N ASP A 549 14.73 16.05 -25.83
CA ASP A 549 15.64 15.17 -26.56
C ASP A 549 15.51 13.68 -26.16
N LEU A 550 14.30 13.14 -26.31
CA LEU A 550 13.92 11.83 -25.79
C LEU A 550 14.22 10.68 -26.76
N GLU A 551 14.52 9.50 -26.22
CA GLU A 551 14.59 8.24 -26.95
C GLU A 551 13.80 7.13 -26.23
N SER A 552 13.22 6.19 -26.99
CA SER A 552 12.58 5.00 -26.41
C SER A 552 13.61 3.96 -26.02
N THR A 553 13.65 3.60 -24.74
CA THR A 553 14.68 2.70 -24.20
C THR A 553 14.46 1.24 -24.54
N CYS A 554 13.21 0.86 -24.87
CA CYS A 554 12.82 -0.50 -25.22
C CYS A 554 12.64 -0.68 -26.74
N GLY A 555 13.10 0.31 -27.53
CA GLY A 555 12.83 0.37 -28.97
C GLY A 555 11.34 0.56 -29.26
N LEU A 556 10.89 -0.02 -30.38
CA LEU A 556 9.48 -0.04 -30.79
C LEU A 556 9.09 -1.52 -30.95
N PRO A 557 8.68 -2.20 -29.87
CA PRO A 557 8.30 -3.60 -29.93
C PRO A 557 7.13 -3.83 -30.88
N ALA A 558 6.89 -5.08 -31.27
CA ALA A 558 5.72 -5.43 -32.10
C ALA A 558 4.40 -5.19 -31.34
N PHE A 559 4.42 -5.43 -30.03
CA PHE A 559 3.30 -5.19 -29.14
C PHE A 559 3.78 -4.98 -27.71
N THR A 560 2.98 -4.26 -26.94
CA THR A 560 3.02 -4.20 -25.48
C THR A 560 1.65 -4.53 -24.90
N ASN A 561 0.57 -4.26 -25.64
CA ASN A 561 -0.77 -4.82 -25.42
C ASN A 561 -1.03 -5.98 -26.40
N TYR A 562 -1.52 -7.12 -25.89
CA TYR A 562 -1.91 -8.26 -26.71
C TYR A 562 -3.23 -8.86 -26.21
N ALA A 563 -4.35 -8.22 -26.55
CA ALA A 563 -5.69 -8.77 -26.39
C ALA A 563 -6.12 -9.54 -27.67
N ALA A 564 -7.15 -10.39 -27.59
CA ALA A 564 -7.60 -11.17 -28.75
C ALA A 564 -8.10 -10.29 -29.91
N THR A 565 -8.69 -9.15 -29.60
CA THR A 565 -9.27 -8.22 -30.60
C THR A 565 -8.32 -7.09 -31.01
N PHE A 566 -7.20 -6.94 -30.31
CA PHE A 566 -6.36 -5.75 -30.43
C PHE A 566 -4.92 -6.06 -29.99
N GLN A 567 -3.95 -5.76 -30.83
CA GLN A 567 -2.53 -5.92 -30.52
C GLN A 567 -1.77 -4.68 -30.97
N ALA A 568 -0.97 -4.11 -30.08
CA ALA A 568 -0.30 -2.85 -30.35
C ALA A 568 0.81 -2.55 -29.35
N THR A 569 1.75 -1.69 -29.76
CA THR A 569 2.68 -1.03 -28.85
C THR A 569 2.08 0.28 -28.38
N LEU A 570 1.76 0.35 -27.09
CA LEU A 570 1.12 1.49 -26.43
C LEU A 570 1.94 2.04 -25.27
N ASP A 571 2.82 1.21 -24.69
CA ASP A 571 3.59 1.51 -23.50
C ASP A 571 5.03 1.90 -23.89
N TYR A 572 5.57 2.91 -23.22
CA TYR A 572 6.92 3.42 -23.54
C TYR A 572 7.65 3.85 -22.27
N ILE A 573 8.95 3.53 -22.23
CA ILE A 573 9.91 4.13 -21.31
C ILE A 573 10.79 5.05 -22.15
N LEU A 574 10.65 6.35 -21.96
CA LEU A 574 11.42 7.36 -22.69
C LEU A 574 12.45 8.01 -21.76
N VAL A 575 13.66 8.25 -22.24
CA VAL A 575 14.72 8.94 -21.47
C VAL A 575 15.31 10.10 -22.24
N SER A 576 15.78 11.14 -21.53
CA SER A 576 16.56 12.20 -22.16
C SER A 576 17.95 11.69 -22.54
N LYS A 577 18.21 11.63 -23.84
CA LYS A 577 19.40 10.97 -24.39
C LYS A 577 20.69 11.73 -24.13
N GLN A 578 20.65 12.96 -23.63
CA GLN A 578 21.85 13.72 -23.28
C GLN A 578 22.42 13.26 -21.93
N GLU A 579 21.55 12.91 -20.98
CA GLU A 579 21.95 12.53 -19.61
C GLU A 579 21.94 11.03 -19.39
N LEU A 580 21.16 10.27 -20.15
CA LEU A 580 20.91 8.85 -19.89
C LEU A 580 21.18 8.01 -21.15
N CYS A 581 21.59 6.75 -20.94
CA CYS A 581 21.63 5.72 -21.99
C CYS A 581 21.08 4.38 -21.51
N VAL A 582 20.66 3.57 -22.47
CA VAL A 582 20.27 2.18 -22.25
C VAL A 582 21.52 1.31 -22.07
N ARG A 583 21.54 0.52 -21.00
CA ARG A 583 22.56 -0.50 -20.76
C ARG A 583 22.09 -1.89 -21.16
N GLN A 584 20.88 -2.25 -20.73
CA GLN A 584 20.31 -3.57 -20.98
C GLN A 584 18.80 -3.47 -21.06
N MET A 585 18.21 -4.00 -22.12
CA MET A 585 16.77 -4.26 -22.18
C MET A 585 16.48 -5.67 -21.69
N PHE A 586 15.41 -5.83 -20.92
CA PHE A 586 14.95 -7.17 -20.59
C PHE A 586 14.30 -7.82 -21.82
N PRO A 587 14.40 -9.16 -21.96
CA PRO A 587 13.76 -9.85 -23.07
C PRO A 587 12.26 -9.58 -23.13
N LEU A 588 11.78 -9.27 -24.34
CA LEU A 588 10.36 -9.22 -24.67
C LEU A 588 9.83 -10.63 -24.91
N PHE A 589 8.51 -10.79 -24.82
CA PHE A 589 7.83 -12.06 -25.10
C PHE A 589 7.49 -12.19 -26.59
N THR A 590 7.46 -13.42 -27.09
CA THR A 590 7.04 -13.71 -28.46
C THR A 590 5.52 -13.83 -28.57
N VAL A 591 5.00 -13.79 -29.80
CA VAL A 591 3.57 -14.00 -30.05
C VAL A 591 3.15 -15.39 -29.55
N GLU A 592 3.96 -16.42 -29.82
CA GLU A 592 3.68 -17.81 -29.42
C GLU A 592 3.57 -17.96 -27.90
N GLU A 593 4.40 -17.21 -27.15
CA GLU A 593 4.39 -17.21 -25.68
C GLU A 593 3.11 -16.55 -25.13
N VAL A 594 2.70 -15.40 -25.68
CA VAL A 594 1.52 -14.66 -25.18
C VAL A 594 0.19 -15.21 -25.67
N CYS A 595 0.18 -15.96 -26.78
CA CYS A 595 -1.04 -16.52 -27.38
C CYS A 595 -1.27 -18.01 -27.05
N GLU A 596 -0.47 -18.62 -26.18
CA GLU A 596 -0.63 -20.03 -25.76
C GLU A 596 -2.05 -20.31 -25.23
N GLU A 597 -2.63 -19.35 -24.50
CA GLU A 597 -4.02 -19.34 -24.04
C GLU A 597 -4.89 -18.34 -24.82
N VAL A 598 -4.72 -18.29 -26.15
CA VAL A 598 -5.37 -17.37 -27.10
C VAL A 598 -4.79 -15.95 -27.10
N ALA A 599 -4.81 -15.26 -25.97
CA ALA A 599 -4.27 -13.90 -25.80
C ALA A 599 -4.08 -13.58 -24.31
N MET A 600 -3.67 -12.35 -24.00
CA MET A 600 -3.57 -11.86 -22.61
C MET A 600 -4.80 -11.03 -22.22
N PRO A 601 -5.27 -11.08 -20.96
CA PRO A 601 -4.69 -11.82 -19.83
C PRO A 601 -4.95 -13.33 -19.91
N SER A 602 -4.07 -14.11 -19.28
CA SER A 602 -4.11 -15.57 -19.21
C SER A 602 -3.66 -16.08 -17.85
N SER A 603 -3.61 -17.41 -17.65
CA SER A 603 -3.13 -17.95 -16.36
C SER A 603 -1.71 -17.49 -16.02
N LYS A 604 -0.88 -17.21 -17.04
CA LYS A 604 0.52 -16.78 -16.89
C LYS A 604 0.69 -15.26 -16.90
N PHE A 605 -0.13 -14.55 -17.68
CA PHE A 605 -0.03 -13.11 -17.90
C PHE A 605 -1.20 -12.37 -17.23
N PRO A 606 -0.98 -11.62 -16.14
CA PRO A 606 -2.05 -11.08 -15.30
C PRO A 606 -2.70 -9.77 -15.82
N SER A 607 -2.24 -9.27 -16.96
CA SER A 607 -2.72 -8.06 -17.64
C SER A 607 -2.80 -8.33 -19.14
N ASP A 608 -3.59 -7.56 -19.87
CA ASP A 608 -3.55 -7.51 -21.33
C ASP A 608 -2.32 -6.76 -21.87
N HIS A 609 -1.57 -6.08 -20.99
CA HIS A 609 -0.28 -5.48 -21.28
C HIS A 609 0.90 -6.34 -20.78
N LEU A 610 2.07 -6.09 -21.35
CA LEU A 610 3.37 -6.58 -20.91
C LEU A 610 4.11 -5.50 -20.14
N SER A 611 4.83 -5.89 -19.08
CA SER A 611 5.76 -4.97 -18.44
C SER A 611 6.97 -4.72 -19.35
N LEU A 612 7.40 -3.46 -19.42
CA LEU A 612 8.66 -3.03 -20.00
C LEU A 612 9.70 -2.88 -18.89
N ILE A 613 10.91 -3.44 -19.09
CA ILE A 613 11.96 -3.40 -18.07
C ILE A 613 13.30 -3.12 -18.73
N VAL A 614 14.03 -2.16 -18.18
CA VAL A 614 15.30 -1.68 -18.74
C VAL A 614 16.26 -1.21 -17.65
N ASP A 615 17.55 -1.48 -17.84
CA ASP A 615 18.63 -0.90 -17.07
C ASP A 615 19.10 0.37 -17.80
N VAL A 616 19.01 1.51 -17.11
CA VAL A 616 19.41 2.84 -17.59
C VAL A 616 20.64 3.29 -16.83
N GLN A 617 21.53 4.04 -17.48
CA GLN A 617 22.76 4.55 -16.88
C GLN A 617 22.94 6.05 -17.16
N TRP A 618 23.43 6.79 -16.15
CA TRP A 618 23.89 8.17 -16.32
C TRP A 618 25.14 8.23 -17.22
N LYS A 619 25.17 9.18 -18.15
CA LYS A 619 26.28 9.39 -19.11
C LYS A 619 27.49 10.09 -18.52
#